data_AF-A0A1W9YPR6-F1
#
_entry.id   AF-A0A1W9YPR6-F1
#
_cell.length_a   1.000
_cell.length_b   1.000
_cell.length_c   1.000
_cell.angle_alpha   90.00
_cell.angle_beta   90.00
_cell.angle_gamma   90.00
#
_symmetry.space_group_name_H-M   'P 1'
#
loop_
_entity.id
_entity.type
_entity.pdbx_description
1 polymer ?
#
loop_
_entity_poly.entity_id
_entity_poly.type
_entity_poly.pdbx_seq_one_letter_code
_entity_poly.pdbx_strand_id
1 'polypeptide(L)'
;VFVTASRAKWDTLRAMGFDDIHISDSRSLEFEEAFLRATEGSGVDVVLNSLAGEFTDASLRLLPSGGRFIELGKTDIRDGQTVAERHRGV
;
A
#
# COMPACT_ATOMS: atom_id res chain seq x y z
N VAL A 1 -7.38 3.64 -8.30
CA VAL A 1 -6.01 3.08 -8.14
C VAL A 1 -5.25 4.04 -7.25
N PHE A 2 -4.61 3.55 -6.19
CA PHE A 2 -3.81 4.37 -5.27
C PHE A 2 -2.33 4.19 -5.56
N VAL A 3 -1.54 5.24 -5.40
CA VAL A 3 -0.10 5.24 -5.70
C VAL A 3 0.68 5.95 -4.60
N THR A 4 1.85 5.41 -4.26
CA THR A 4 2.81 6.10 -3.40
C THR A 4 4.04 6.54 -4.19
N ALA A 5 4.53 7.75 -3.91
CA ALA A 5 5.79 8.25 -4.44
C ALA A 5 6.36 9.34 -3.55
N SER A 6 7.68 9.55 -3.59
CA SER A 6 8.29 10.73 -2.97
C SER A 6 7.66 12.01 -3.52
N ARG A 7 7.40 13.00 -2.65
CA ARG A 7 6.72 14.27 -3.01
C ARG A 7 7.22 14.95 -4.28
N ALA A 8 8.53 14.90 -4.55
CA ALA A 8 9.13 15.47 -5.77
C ALA A 8 8.59 14.87 -7.09
N LYS A 9 7.89 13.73 -7.05
CA LYS A 9 7.29 13.06 -8.22
C LYS A 9 5.78 13.28 -8.35
N TRP A 10 5.15 13.98 -7.40
CA TRP A 10 3.69 14.11 -7.39
C TRP A 10 3.16 14.87 -8.61
N ASP A 11 3.88 15.87 -9.10
CA ASP A 11 3.47 16.59 -10.32
C ASP A 11 3.48 15.69 -11.56
N THR A 12 4.41 14.73 -11.64
CA THR A 12 4.38 13.70 -12.69
C THR A 12 3.13 12.82 -12.57
N LEU A 13 2.76 12.39 -11.36
CA LEU A 13 1.56 11.58 -11.15
C LEU A 13 0.27 12.36 -11.49
N ARG A 14 0.21 13.65 -11.13
CA ARG A 14 -0.91 14.53 -11.52
C ARG A 14 -1.00 14.68 -13.03
N ALA A 15 0.13 14.88 -13.71
CA ALA A 15 0.18 14.92 -15.16
C ALA A 15 -0.25 13.59 -15.82
N MET A 16 -0.10 12.46 -15.11
CA MET A 16 -0.59 11.14 -15.53
C MET A 16 -2.09 10.90 -15.19
N GLY A 17 -2.76 11.87 -14.56
CA GLY A 17 -4.20 11.83 -14.28
C GLY A 17 -4.59 11.36 -12.88
N PHE A 18 -3.65 11.19 -11.96
CA PHE A 18 -3.97 10.90 -10.55
C PHE A 18 -4.35 12.20 -9.82
N ASP A 19 -5.46 12.18 -9.09
CA ASP A 19 -5.82 13.24 -8.15
C ASP A 19 -5.09 13.10 -6.81
N ASP A 20 -5.15 14.14 -5.97
CA ASP A 20 -4.48 14.17 -4.66
C ASP A 20 -5.05 13.17 -3.64
N ILE A 21 -6.26 12.64 -3.85
CA ILE A 21 -6.85 11.61 -2.98
C ILE A 21 -6.19 10.25 -3.24
N HIS A 22 -5.71 10.03 -4.47
CA HIS A 22 -5.09 8.79 -4.91
C HIS A 22 -3.56 8.76 -4.78
N ILE A 23 -2.92 9.86 -4.39
CA ILE A 23 -1.47 9.97 -4.22
C ILE A 23 -1.11 10.06 -2.74
N SER A 24 -0.08 9.31 -2.30
CA SER A 24 0.54 9.51 -0.98
C SER A 24 2.07 9.39 -1.01
N ASP A 25 2.73 9.76 0.10
CA ASP A 25 4.19 9.83 0.18
C ASP A 25 4.77 8.44 0.46
N SER A 26 5.64 7.95 -0.43
CA SER A 26 6.29 6.64 -0.25
C SER A 26 7.38 6.62 0.83
N ARG A 27 7.64 7.76 1.50
CA ARG A 27 8.62 7.89 2.59
C ARG A 27 7.96 8.08 3.95
N SER A 28 6.64 8.05 4.01
CA SER A 28 5.84 8.18 5.24
C SER A 28 4.86 7.02 5.32
N LEU A 29 4.48 6.60 6.53
CA LEU A 29 3.42 5.60 6.74
C LEU A 29 2.01 6.19 6.61
N GLU A 30 1.89 7.51 6.43
CA GLU A 30 0.62 8.22 6.28
C GLU A 30 -0.25 7.74 5.09
N PHE A 31 0.34 7.01 4.13
CA PHE A 31 -0.43 6.42 3.03
C PHE A 31 -1.48 5.43 3.52
N GLU A 32 -1.23 4.72 4.62
CA GLU A 32 -2.17 3.76 5.19
C GLU A 32 -3.48 4.47 5.54
N GLU A 33 -3.39 5.50 6.37
CA GLU A 33 -4.56 6.24 6.84
C GLU A 33 -5.22 7.05 5.70
N ALA A 34 -4.42 7.62 4.79
CA ALA A 34 -4.93 8.34 3.63
C ALA A 34 -5.81 7.44 2.75
N PHE A 35 -5.33 6.24 2.40
CA PHE A 35 -6.06 5.33 1.53
C PHE A 35 -7.23 4.66 2.24
N LEU A 36 -7.13 4.35 3.54
CA LEU A 36 -8.28 3.87 4.32
C LEU A 36 -9.38 4.94 4.37
N ARG A 37 -9.04 6.21 4.59
CA ARG A 37 -10.05 7.29 4.55
C ARG A 37 -10.70 7.42 3.18
N ALA A 38 -9.89 7.39 2.11
CA ALA A 38 -10.40 7.48 0.74
C ALA A 38 -11.31 6.31 0.34
N THR A 39 -11.18 5.17 1.00
CA THR A 39 -11.96 3.94 0.76
C THR A 39 -13.00 3.68 1.85
N GLU A 40 -13.24 4.65 2.74
CA GLU A 40 -14.16 4.54 3.88
C GLU A 40 -13.89 3.29 4.75
N GLY A 41 -12.61 2.93 4.89
CA GLY A 41 -12.13 1.78 5.65
C GLY A 41 -12.14 0.46 4.90
N SER A 42 -12.65 0.43 3.66
CA SER A 42 -12.72 -0.81 2.86
C SER A 42 -11.34 -1.30 2.40
N GLY A 43 -10.35 -0.41 2.31
CA GLY A 43 -9.02 -0.74 1.82
C GLY A 43 -9.00 -1.01 0.32
N VAL A 44 -8.12 -1.91 -0.11
CA VAL A 44 -7.96 -2.32 -1.51
C VAL A 44 -7.99 -3.83 -1.65
N ASP A 45 -8.27 -4.34 -2.84
CA ASP A 45 -8.29 -5.79 -3.11
C ASP A 45 -6.90 -6.38 -3.39
N VAL A 46 -6.00 -5.55 -3.92
CA VAL A 46 -4.66 -5.95 -4.35
C VAL A 46 -3.65 -4.87 -3.96
N VAL A 47 -2.55 -5.31 -3.37
CA VAL A 47 -1.38 -4.47 -3.09
C VAL A 47 -0.20 -5.01 -3.88
N LEU A 48 0.40 -4.15 -4.70
CA LEU A 48 1.68 -4.41 -5.35
C LEU A 48 2.78 -3.70 -4.56
N ASN A 49 3.49 -4.44 -3.69
CA ASN A 49 4.46 -3.87 -2.78
C ASN A 49 5.88 -3.95 -3.36
N SER A 50 6.67 -2.90 -3.10
CA SER A 50 8.12 -2.92 -3.27
C SER A 50 8.84 -2.17 -2.13
N LEU A 51 8.13 -1.87 -1.04
CA LEU A 51 8.66 -1.24 0.16
C LEU A 51 9.10 -2.32 1.16
N ALA A 52 9.72 -1.92 2.26
CA ALA A 52 10.30 -2.84 3.25
C ALA A 52 9.98 -2.40 4.69
N GLY A 53 10.10 -3.33 5.64
CA GLY A 53 9.92 -3.07 7.06
C GLY A 53 8.49 -2.65 7.39
N GLU A 54 8.33 -1.59 8.18
CA GLU A 54 7.02 -1.12 8.63
C GLU A 54 6.10 -0.68 7.48
N PHE A 55 6.67 -0.32 6.33
CA PHE A 55 5.90 0.00 5.13
C PHE A 55 5.20 -1.23 4.55
N THR A 56 5.84 -2.41 4.63
CA THR A 56 5.22 -3.69 4.26
C THR A 56 4.05 -4.00 5.19
N ASP A 57 4.22 -3.79 6.50
CA ASP A 57 3.14 -3.97 7.49
C ASP A 57 1.95 -3.04 7.23
N ALA A 58 2.22 -1.75 6.97
CA ALA A 58 1.20 -0.77 6.62
C ALA A 58 0.47 -1.14 5.32
N SER A 59 1.22 -1.63 4.33
CA SER A 59 0.66 -2.07 3.05
C SER A 59 -0.23 -3.31 3.21
N LEU A 60 0.13 -4.27 4.08
CA LEU A 60 -0.72 -5.43 4.40
C LEU A 60 -2.02 -5.03 5.12
N ARG A 61 -1.98 -3.99 5.97
CA ARG A 61 -3.18 -3.46 6.65
C ARG A 61 -4.18 -2.78 5.71
N LEU A 62 -3.78 -2.47 4.48
CA LEU A 62 -4.69 -1.99 3.43
C LEU A 62 -5.56 -3.10 2.81
N LEU A 63 -5.42 -4.36 3.24
CA LEU A 63 -6.25 -5.50 2.85
C LEU A 63 -7.16 -5.96 4.00
N PRO A 64 -8.00 -5.08 4.61
CA PRO A 64 -8.73 -5.39 5.84
C PRO A 64 -9.77 -6.51 5.67
N SER A 65 -10.25 -6.71 4.44
CA SER A 65 -11.20 -7.77 4.09
C SER A 65 -10.53 -8.98 3.41
N GLY A 66 -9.22 -9.12 3.54
CA GLY A 66 -8.41 -10.04 2.74
C GLY A 66 -8.08 -9.46 1.37
N GLY A 67 -7.37 -10.22 0.53
CA GLY A 67 -7.00 -9.77 -0.82
C GLY A 67 -5.75 -10.47 -1.35
N ARG A 68 -5.02 -9.80 -2.23
CA ARG A 68 -3.75 -10.30 -2.76
C ARG A 68 -2.62 -9.34 -2.47
N PHE A 69 -1.60 -9.85 -1.79
CA PHE A 69 -0.36 -9.13 -1.58
C PHE A 69 0.72 -9.65 -2.54
N ILE A 70 1.17 -8.81 -3.46
CA ILE A 70 2.19 -9.16 -4.45
C ILE A 70 3.49 -8.43 -4.09
N GLU A 71 4.45 -9.19 -3.57
CA GLU A 71 5.76 -8.67 -3.19
C GLU A 71 6.71 -8.64 -4.39
N LEU A 72 7.20 -7.45 -4.74
CA LEU A 72 8.25 -7.25 -5.76
C LEU A 72 9.62 -6.97 -5.11
N GLY A 73 9.64 -6.53 -3.86
CA GLY A 73 10.85 -6.31 -3.08
C GLY A 73 11.60 -7.61 -2.83
N LYS A 74 12.94 -7.53 -2.83
CA LYS A 74 13.81 -8.69 -2.58
C LYS A 74 14.51 -8.66 -1.23
N THR A 75 14.42 -7.53 -0.52
CA THR A 75 15.20 -7.26 0.70
C THR A 75 14.43 -7.56 1.98
N ASP A 76 13.10 -7.64 1.92
CA ASP A 76 12.21 -7.91 3.05
C ASP A 76 11.14 -8.95 2.66
N ILE A 77 11.57 -10.07 2.08
CA ILE A 77 10.66 -11.14 1.69
C ILE A 77 10.15 -11.82 2.96
N ARG A 78 8.82 -11.85 3.12
CA ARG A 78 8.15 -12.46 4.27
C ARG A 78 7.64 -13.84 3.93
N ASP A 79 7.62 -14.71 4.94
CA ASP A 79 7.02 -16.03 4.82
C ASP A 79 5.49 -15.91 4.66
N GLY A 80 4.95 -16.60 3.64
CA GLY A 80 3.54 -16.48 3.27
C GLY A 80 2.59 -17.05 4.33
N GLN A 81 2.98 -18.11 5.05
CA GLN A 81 2.15 -18.65 6.13
C GLN A 81 2.06 -17.67 7.30
N THR A 82 3.19 -17.09 7.66
CA THR A 82 3.26 -16.05 8.70
C THR A 82 2.40 -14.83 8.36
N VAL A 83 2.37 -14.42 7.08
CA VAL A 83 1.50 -13.33 6.61
C VAL A 83 0.03 -13.73 6.74
N ALA A 84 -0.37 -14.90 6.24
CA ALA A 84 -1.76 -15.37 6.28
C ALA A 84 -2.31 -15.55 7.71
N GLU A 85 -1.45 -15.94 8.66
CA GLU A 85 -1.80 -16.03 10.09
C GLU A 85 -2.12 -14.67 10.70
N ARG A 86 -1.37 -13.62 10.33
CA ARG A 86 -1.50 -12.26 10.86
C ARG A 86 -2.54 -11.41 10.11
N HIS A 87 -2.70 -11.67 8.82
CA HIS A 87 -3.60 -10.95 7.91
C HIS A 87 -4.52 -11.97 7.24
N ARG A 88 -5.62 -12.30 7.91
CA ARG A 88 -6.54 -13.34 7.43
C ARG A 88 -7.07 -13.02 6.04
N GLY A 89 -6.97 -13.99 5.12
CA GLY A 89 -7.49 -13.87 3.76
C GLY A 89 -6.54 -13.18 2.78
N VAL A 90 -5.29 -12.91 3.18
CA VAL A 90 -4.19 -12.45 2.32
C VAL A 90 -3.31 -13.64 1.93
#